data_AF-A0A7W8GC67-F1
#
_entry.id   AF-A0A7W8GC67-F1
#
_cell.length_a   1.000
_cell.length_b   1.000
_cell.length_c   1.000
_cell.angle_alpha   90.00
_cell.angle_beta   90.00
_cell.angle_gamma   90.00
#
_symmetry.space_group_name_H-M   'P 1'
#
loop_
_entity.id
_entity.type
_entity.pdbx_description
1 polymer ?
#
loop_
_entity_poly.entity_id
_entity_poly.type
_entity_poly.pdbx_seq_one_letter_code
_entity_poly.pdbx_strand_id
1 'polypeptide(L)'
;MRRAPLLTLLLALGTPAADARVRLGDVLPAHPWTSGEREVIVVYSHDCGDLGELWSAVLAAGLPVRAVNAEDVPAPAPAGVNVWRGPEATAFARALRVGAYPTVLLVRGGRVLNAWEGTFGGDLGLAGTR
;
A
#
# COMPACT_ATOMS: atom_id res chain seq x y z
N MET A 1 24.05 -8.07 5.98
CA MET A 1 23.44 -8.52 4.70
C MET A 1 22.45 -7.46 4.27
N ARG A 2 22.71 -6.78 3.14
CA ARG A 2 21.88 -5.69 2.62
C ARG A 2 20.64 -6.34 1.99
N ARG A 3 19.55 -6.51 2.76
CA ARG A 3 18.27 -7.03 2.23
C ARG A 3 17.83 -6.10 1.10
N ALA A 4 17.57 -6.66 -0.08
CA ALA A 4 17.03 -5.92 -1.21
C ALA A 4 15.52 -5.71 -0.95
N PRO A 5 15.14 -4.61 -0.30
CA PRO A 5 13.84 -4.49 0.36
C PRO A 5 12.70 -4.47 -0.67
N LEU A 6 13.00 -3.89 -1.83
CA LEU A 6 12.13 -3.82 -2.99
C LEU A 6 11.89 -5.18 -3.64
N LEU A 7 12.91 -6.05 -3.72
CA LEU A 7 12.76 -7.35 -4.39
C LEU A 7 11.80 -8.25 -3.59
N THR A 8 11.92 -8.25 -2.26
CA THR A 8 10.99 -8.96 -1.37
C THR A 8 9.57 -8.45 -1.52
N LEU A 9 9.37 -7.12 -1.58
CA LEU A 9 8.06 -6.53 -1.82
C LEU A 9 7.47 -6.92 -3.19
N LEU A 10 8.29 -6.86 -4.25
CA LEU A 10 7.87 -7.22 -5.60
C LEU A 10 7.51 -8.70 -5.73
N LEU A 11 8.26 -9.58 -5.05
CA LEU A 11 7.95 -11.02 -5.01
C LEU A 11 6.66 -11.29 -4.22
N ALA A 12 6.46 -10.60 -3.10
CA ALA A 12 5.26 -10.73 -2.30
C ALA A 12 4.01 -10.25 -3.05
N LEU A 13 4.04 -9.04 -3.62
CA LEU A 13 2.89 -8.45 -4.29
C LEU A 13 2.61 -9.08 -5.67
N GLY A 14 3.55 -9.86 -6.20
CA GLY A 14 3.45 -10.48 -7.52
C GLY A 14 3.47 -9.46 -8.67
N THR A 15 3.07 -9.92 -9.85
CA THR A 15 2.89 -9.04 -11.02
C THR A 15 1.69 -8.14 -10.80
N PRO A 16 1.82 -6.81 -11.00
CA PRO A 16 0.68 -5.90 -10.89
C PRO A 16 -0.43 -6.36 -11.83
N ALA A 17 -1.67 -6.28 -11.36
CA ALA A 17 -2.84 -6.58 -12.19
C ALA A 17 -2.81 -5.67 -13.43
N ALA A 18 -2.99 -6.27 -14.61
CA ALA A 18 -2.98 -5.52 -15.88
C ALA A 18 -4.05 -4.43 -15.94
N ASP A 19 -5.07 -4.52 -15.08
CA ASP A 19 -6.21 -3.61 -14.98
C ASP A 19 -6.08 -2.57 -13.85
N ALA A 20 -4.89 -2.40 -13.25
CA ALA A 20 -4.66 -1.35 -12.26
C ALA A 20 -5.02 0.02 -12.85
N ARG A 21 -5.91 0.75 -12.18
CA ARG A 21 -6.42 2.04 -12.67
C ARG A 21 -5.54 3.21 -12.26
N VAL A 22 -4.77 3.05 -11.19
CA VAL A 22 -3.80 4.05 -10.76
C VAL A 22 -2.74 4.24 -11.86
N ARG A 23 -2.56 5.50 -12.27
CA ARG A 23 -1.62 5.86 -13.32
C ARG A 23 -0.20 5.95 -12.78
N LEU A 24 0.73 5.28 -13.46
CA LEU A 24 2.15 5.36 -13.14
C LEU A 24 2.73 6.72 -13.56
N GLY A 25 3.62 7.26 -12.74
CA GLY A 25 4.25 8.57 -12.94
C GLY A 25 3.44 9.76 -12.43
N ASP A 26 2.14 9.56 -12.12
CA ASP A 26 1.28 10.60 -11.55
C ASP A 26 1.79 11.02 -10.17
N VAL A 27 1.61 12.31 -9.87
CA VAL A 27 1.88 12.86 -8.54
C VAL A 27 0.79 12.39 -7.59
N LEU A 28 1.18 12.01 -6.38
CA LEU A 28 0.22 11.72 -5.33
C LEU A 28 -0.72 12.91 -5.09
N PRO A 29 -2.02 12.67 -4.87
CA PRO A 29 -2.94 13.73 -4.44
C PRO A 29 -2.47 14.37 -3.13
N ALA A 30 -3.08 15.51 -2.76
CA ALA A 30 -2.74 16.21 -1.52
C ALA A 30 -2.84 15.30 -0.29
N HIS A 31 -1.81 15.31 0.56
CA HIS A 31 -1.67 14.42 1.72
C HIS A 31 -0.89 15.11 2.85
N PRO A 32 -1.06 14.70 4.13
CA PRO A 32 -0.52 15.41 5.29
C PRO A 32 0.93 15.06 5.63
N TRP A 33 1.55 14.10 4.92
CA TRP A 33 2.96 13.72 5.15
C TRP A 33 3.88 14.35 4.10
N THR A 34 5.16 14.45 4.44
CA THR A 34 6.21 14.77 3.47
C THR A 34 6.60 13.51 2.72
N SER A 35 6.57 13.56 1.38
CA SER A 35 6.93 12.40 0.57
C SER A 35 8.41 12.03 0.72
N GLY A 36 8.68 10.73 0.84
CA GLY A 36 10.03 10.19 0.98
C GLY A 36 10.72 9.92 -0.37
N GLU A 37 12.00 9.54 -0.35
CA GLU A 37 12.69 9.08 -1.56
C GLU A 37 12.07 7.78 -2.08
N ARG A 38 11.67 6.87 -1.19
CA ARG A 38 10.86 5.68 -1.49
C ARG A 38 9.95 5.38 -0.32
N GLU A 39 8.68 5.13 -0.59
CA GLU A 39 7.69 4.74 0.41
C GLU A 39 6.63 3.82 -0.19
N VAL A 40 5.95 3.08 0.67
CA VAL A 40 4.81 2.23 0.32
C VAL A 40 3.55 2.86 0.90
N ILE A 41 2.52 3.00 0.07
CA ILE A 41 1.20 3.45 0.51
C ILE A 41 0.24 2.28 0.38
N VAL A 42 -0.43 1.93 1.47
CA VAL A 42 -1.49 0.93 1.46
C VAL A 42 -2.80 1.68 1.64
N VAL A 43 -3.61 1.70 0.59
CA VAL A 43 -4.97 2.25 0.59
C VAL A 43 -5.94 1.09 0.77
N TYR A 44 -6.77 1.13 1.80
CA TYR A 44 -7.66 0.03 2.14
C TYR A 44 -8.98 0.56 2.71
N SER A 45 -9.98 -0.32 2.78
CA SER A 45 -11.30 -0.05 3.36
C SER A 45 -11.64 -1.12 4.40
N HIS A 46 -12.73 -0.92 5.14
CA HIS A 46 -13.14 -1.83 6.22
C HIS A 46 -13.58 -3.22 5.74
N ASP A 47 -13.97 -3.31 4.48
CA ASP A 47 -14.54 -4.47 3.78
C ASP A 47 -13.47 -5.33 3.05
N CYS A 48 -12.18 -5.00 3.23
CA CYS A 48 -11.07 -5.78 2.68
C CYS A 48 -10.84 -7.15 3.37
N GLY A 49 -11.51 -7.43 4.50
CA GLY A 49 -11.28 -8.65 5.27
C GLY A 49 -9.94 -8.64 6.03
N ASP A 50 -9.31 -9.81 6.15
CA ASP A 50 -8.02 -9.95 6.82
C ASP A 50 -6.86 -9.50 5.90
N LEU A 51 -6.09 -8.52 6.38
CA LEU A 51 -4.94 -7.94 5.70
C LEU A 51 -3.60 -8.34 6.34
N GLY A 52 -3.59 -9.26 7.31
CA GLY A 52 -2.42 -9.58 8.11
C GLY A 52 -1.18 -9.97 7.32
N GLU A 53 -1.33 -10.81 6.29
CA GLU A 53 -0.23 -11.21 5.42
C GLU A 53 0.28 -10.03 4.58
N LEU A 54 -0.62 -9.23 4.02
CA LEU A 54 -0.26 -8.02 3.25
C LEU A 54 0.57 -7.06 4.09
N TRP A 55 0.09 -6.77 5.31
CA TRP A 55 0.80 -5.91 6.24
C TRP A 55 2.17 -6.45 6.60
N SER A 56 2.27 -7.75 6.86
CA SER A 56 3.53 -8.42 7.16
C SER A 56 4.53 -8.28 6.00
N ALA A 57 4.08 -8.43 4.76
CA ALA A 57 4.91 -8.29 3.56
C ALA A 57 5.40 -6.85 3.38
N VAL A 58 4.49 -5.88 3.50
CA VAL A 58 4.79 -4.45 3.35
C VAL A 58 5.76 -3.97 4.44
N LEU A 59 5.57 -4.41 5.69
CA LEU A 59 6.48 -4.07 6.80
C LEU A 59 7.84 -4.76 6.66
N ALA A 60 7.87 -6.03 6.22
CA ALA A 60 9.11 -6.76 5.99
C ALA A 60 10.00 -6.12 4.90
N ALA A 61 9.39 -5.36 3.98
CA ALA A 61 10.11 -4.59 2.98
C ALA A 61 10.93 -3.43 3.56
N GLY A 62 10.77 -3.05 4.84
CA GLY A 62 11.63 -2.05 5.48
C GLY A 62 11.61 -0.65 4.83
N LEU A 63 10.59 -0.37 4.03
CA LEU A 63 10.31 0.96 3.49
C LEU A 63 9.36 1.70 4.44
N PRO A 64 9.37 3.05 4.46
CA PRO A 64 8.33 3.82 5.12
C PRO A 64 6.95 3.41 4.60
N VAL A 65 6.02 3.10 5.50
CA VAL A 65 4.65 2.67 5.17
C VAL A 65 3.66 3.77 5.55
N ARG A 66 2.77 4.11 4.63
CA ARG A 66 1.63 5.00 4.86
C ARG A 66 0.35 4.19 4.73
N ALA A 67 -0.41 4.06 5.81
CA ALA A 67 -1.72 3.44 5.78
C ALA A 67 -2.79 4.51 5.56
N VAL A 68 -3.62 4.33 4.56
CA VAL A 68 -4.72 5.22 4.22
C VAL A 68 -6.01 4.42 4.25
N ASN A 69 -6.88 4.76 5.19
CA ASN A 69 -8.24 4.25 5.18
C ASN A 69 -9.07 5.12 4.23
N ALA A 70 -9.55 4.51 3.15
CA ALA A 70 -10.33 5.19 2.12
C ALA A 70 -11.74 5.57 2.59
N GLU A 71 -12.13 5.10 3.77
CA GLU A 71 -13.43 5.35 4.35
C GLU A 71 -13.26 5.83 5.80
N ASP A 72 -14.24 6.58 6.29
CA ASP A 72 -14.25 7.03 7.69
C ASP A 72 -14.82 5.97 8.64
N VAL A 73 -14.70 4.69 8.25
CA VAL A 73 -15.09 3.53 9.06
C VAL A 73 -13.82 2.94 9.68
N PRO A 74 -13.71 2.84 11.01
CA PRO A 74 -12.53 2.28 11.65
C PRO A 74 -12.22 0.87 11.13
N ALA A 75 -11.02 0.69 10.59
CA ALA A 75 -10.52 -0.58 10.08
C ALA A 75 -9.14 -0.86 10.73
N PRO A 76 -8.88 -2.08 11.21
CA PRO A 76 -7.66 -2.39 11.94
C PRO A 76 -6.44 -2.23 11.03
N ALA A 77 -5.38 -1.65 11.59
CA ALA A 77 -4.03 -1.67 11.04
C ALA A 77 -3.07 -2.27 12.09
N PRO A 78 -1.90 -2.78 11.66
CA PRO A 78 -0.91 -3.31 12.59
C PRO A 78 -0.47 -2.28 13.62
N ALA A 79 -0.15 -2.75 14.82
CA ALA A 79 0.40 -1.90 15.88
C ALA A 79 1.62 -1.11 15.38
N GLY A 80 1.65 0.20 15.67
CA GLY A 80 2.73 1.09 15.26
C GLY A 80 2.58 1.69 13.86
N VAL A 81 1.58 1.27 13.07
CA VAL A 81 1.22 1.94 11.81
C VAL A 81 0.15 2.99 12.06
N ASN A 82 0.51 4.26 11.89
CA ASN A 82 -0.45 5.36 11.97
C ASN A 82 -1.33 5.36 10.71
N VAL A 83 -2.62 5.15 10.90
CA VAL A 83 -3.62 5.17 9.82
C VAL A 83 -4.12 6.59 9.63
N TRP A 84 -3.96 7.11 8.41
CA TRP A 84 -4.65 8.32 8.01
C TRP A 84 -6.09 7.98 7.62
N ARG A 85 -7.04 8.72 8.19
CA ARG A 85 -8.49 8.53 8.03
C ARG A 85 -9.20 9.89 7.98
N GLY A 86 -10.49 9.87 7.66
CA GLY A 86 -11.33 11.06 7.58
C GLY A 86 -11.63 11.50 6.14
N PRO A 87 -12.31 12.65 5.97
CA PRO A 87 -12.73 13.14 4.66
C PRO A 87 -11.59 13.36 3.67
N GLU A 88 -10.43 13.82 4.15
CA GLU A 88 -9.26 14.09 3.33
C GLU A 88 -8.60 12.79 2.84
N ALA A 89 -8.57 11.75 3.67
CA ALA A 89 -8.09 10.42 3.28
C ALA A 89 -9.02 9.79 2.22
N THR A 90 -10.34 9.95 2.41
CA THR A 90 -11.35 9.55 1.41
C THR A 90 -11.15 10.28 0.08
N ALA A 91 -10.93 11.60 0.12
CA ALA A 91 -10.70 12.40 -1.07
C ALA A 91 -9.40 12.00 -1.80
N PHE A 92 -8.34 11.71 -1.05
CA PHE A 92 -7.09 11.18 -1.57
C PHE A 92 -7.30 9.85 -2.30
N ALA A 93 -7.98 8.88 -1.67
CA ALA A 93 -8.26 7.58 -2.29
C ALA A 93 -9.10 7.72 -3.57
N ARG A 94 -10.10 8.62 -3.58
CA ARG A 94 -10.91 8.91 -4.77
C ARG A 94 -10.10 9.57 -5.88
N ALA A 95 -9.19 10.48 -5.54
CA ALA A 95 -8.33 11.15 -6.51
C ALA A 95 -7.34 10.19 -7.18
N LEU A 96 -6.88 9.15 -6.47
CA LEU A 96 -6.06 8.07 -7.04
C LEU A 96 -6.81 7.20 -8.07
N ARG A 97 -8.15 7.20 -8.03
CA ARG A 97 -9.01 6.39 -8.91
C ARG A 97 -8.73 4.89 -8.83
N VAL A 98 -8.42 4.40 -7.63
CA VAL A 98 -8.23 2.96 -7.37
C VAL A 98 -9.42 2.14 -7.90
N GLY A 99 -9.13 1.03 -8.56
CA GLY A 99 -10.13 0.11 -9.09
C GLY A 99 -10.63 -0.91 -8.07
N ALA A 100 -9.79 -1.26 -7.09
CA ALA A 100 -10.13 -2.21 -6.02
C ALA A 100 -9.40 -1.89 -4.71
N TYR A 101 -9.98 -2.33 -3.59
CA TYR A 101 -9.30 -2.36 -2.29
C TYR A 101 -8.96 -3.82 -1.91
N PRO A 102 -7.87 -4.05 -1.16
CA PRO A 102 -6.80 -3.09 -0.88
C PRO A 102 -5.99 -2.72 -2.14
N THR A 103 -5.36 -1.55 -2.11
CA THR A 103 -4.40 -1.09 -3.13
C THR A 103 -3.06 -0.79 -2.47
N VAL A 104 -1.97 -1.32 -3.02
CA VAL A 104 -0.60 -0.99 -2.61
C VAL A 104 0.06 -0.15 -3.69
N LEU A 105 0.66 0.97 -3.31
CA LEU A 105 1.44 1.83 -4.19
C LEU A 105 2.89 1.85 -3.74
N LEU A 106 3.80 1.70 -4.70
CA LEU A 106 5.20 2.07 -4.52
C LEU A 106 5.38 3.49 -5.03
N VAL A 107 5.93 4.38 -4.19
CA VAL A 107 6.07 5.81 -4.49
C VAL A 107 7.52 6.23 -4.34
N ARG A 108 7.97 7.16 -5.19
CA ARG A 108 9.27 7.84 -5.08
C ARG A 108 9.11 9.34 -5.29
N GLY A 109 9.53 10.13 -4.30
CA GLY A 109 9.46 11.59 -4.37
C GLY A 109 8.05 12.09 -4.67
N GLY A 110 7.02 11.44 -4.09
CA GLY A 110 5.62 11.79 -4.29
C GLY A 110 5.03 11.37 -5.64
N ARG A 111 5.71 10.52 -6.44
CA ARG A 111 5.18 9.97 -7.68
C ARG A 111 4.98 8.46 -7.62
N VAL A 112 3.90 7.97 -8.23
CA VAL A 112 3.60 6.54 -8.29
C VAL A 112 4.59 5.84 -9.22
N LEU A 113 5.35 4.89 -8.70
CA LEU A 113 6.24 4.03 -9.48
C LEU A 113 5.56 2.73 -9.88
N ASN A 114 4.73 2.17 -9.00
CA ASN A 114 3.98 0.96 -9.27
C ASN A 114 2.71 0.91 -8.41
N ALA A 115 1.71 0.15 -8.88
CA ALA A 115 0.43 -0.02 -8.20
C ALA A 115 -0.03 -1.48 -8.31
N TRP A 116 -0.54 -2.03 -7.22
CA TRP A 116 -1.18 -3.33 -7.16
C TRP A 116 -2.55 -3.13 -6.52
N GLU A 117 -3.60 -3.58 -7.19
CA GLU A 117 -4.99 -3.39 -6.74
C GLU A 117 -5.67 -4.76 -6.59
N GLY A 118 -6.45 -4.93 -5.52
CA GLY A 118 -7.31 -6.10 -5.31
C GLY A 118 -6.74 -7.14 -4.35
N THR A 119 -7.10 -8.41 -4.57
CA THR A 119 -6.82 -9.50 -3.64
C THR A 119 -5.37 -9.97 -3.74
N PHE A 120 -4.65 -9.91 -2.62
CA PHE A 120 -3.30 -10.44 -2.47
C PHE A 120 -3.39 -11.86 -1.88
N GLY A 121 -3.38 -12.88 -2.74
CA GLY A 121 -3.60 -14.29 -2.35
C GLY A 121 -2.49 -15.27 -2.76
N GLY A 122 -1.36 -14.77 -3.25
CA GLY A 122 -0.17 -15.60 -3.49
C GLY A 122 0.62 -15.81 -2.21
N ASP A 123 1.43 -16.86 -2.12
CA ASP A 123 2.47 -16.98 -1.09
C ASP A 123 3.32 -15.71 -1.14
N LEU A 124 3.08 -14.79 -0.20
CA LEU A 124 3.76 -13.50 -0.12
C LEU A 124 5.25 -13.66 0.27
N GLY A 125 5.78 -14.89 0.25
CA GLY A 125 7.15 -15.22 0.59
C GLY A 125 7.45 -15.07 2.07
N LEU A 126 6.40 -15.02 2.90
CA LEU A 126 6.50 -14.84 4.36
C LEU A 126 6.56 -16.16 5.11
N ALA A 127 6.19 -17.28 4.47
CA ALA A 127 6.38 -18.62 5.02
C ALA A 127 7.86 -19.03 4.89
N GLY A 128 8.70 -18.48 5.77
CA GLY A 128 10.14 -18.76 5.70
C GLY A 128 11.00 -18.01 6.71
N THR A 129 10.63 -17.99 7.99
CA THR A 129 11.63 -18.08 9.07
C THR A 129 10.98 -18.39 10.42
N ARG A 130 11.03 -19.70 10.74
CA ARG A 130 10.78 -20.40 12.01
C ARG A 130 9.36 -20.83 12.29
#